data_AF-A0A1T3VQF7-F1
#
_entry.id   AF-A0A1T3VQF7-F1
#
_cell.length_a   1.000
_cell.length_b   1.000
_cell.length_c   1.000
_cell.angle_alpha   90.00
_cell.angle_beta   90.00
_cell.angle_gamma   90.00
#
_symmetry.space_group_name_H-M   'P 1'
#
loop_
_entity.id
_entity.type
_entity.pdbx_description
1 polymer ?
#
loop_
_entity_poly.entity_id
_entity_poly.type
_entity_poly.pdbx_seq_one_letter_code
_entity_poly.pdbx_strand_id
1 'polypeptide(L)'
;MFSQPPRAGAEDVALSKDASIAWHELEGPGGLPMLVIDNALEDPHRVRECAWASRFHTPGPNEYYPGWQATAQMSGEKRLIQDLGKLFLDRLWSRGWPPPLTVADLVPHSTFSVFGMDHEVARRNGYIDQHVDTFSWIAVVTYLFEHDERAGYDRGTAFWKHRPTDLKTFFLGDLLQAAQIEQLFGLNFIDPFRKASVRLRAASMAEAQKQILENPASTRRLFSLEEDNHWSLLKFVPARFNRMVAYPTWQFHSIVDTSPIQALSTRNARLTYNTFIPYPVPAGLGPQPKYQGGGYAAIDGMRVG
;
A
#
# COMPACT_ATOMS: atom_id res chain seq x y z
N MET A 1 0.05 15.95 30.64
CA MET A 1 0.23 14.50 30.80
C MET A 1 1.70 14.24 30.55
N PHE A 2 2.46 13.83 31.55
CA PHE A 2 3.92 13.71 31.45
C PHE A 2 4.28 12.47 30.62
N SER A 3 4.97 12.65 29.49
CA SER A 3 5.58 11.56 28.74
C SER A 3 6.67 10.92 29.59
N GLN A 4 6.66 9.59 29.71
CA GLN A 4 7.78 8.87 30.28
C GLN A 4 9.01 9.08 29.38
N PRO A 5 10.21 9.25 29.95
CA PRO A 5 11.43 9.30 29.14
C PRO A 5 11.56 7.99 28.34
N PRO A 6 12.13 8.05 27.12
CA PRO A 6 12.33 6.87 26.30
C PRO A 6 13.13 5.83 27.08
N ARG A 7 12.60 4.61 27.19
CA ARG A 7 13.37 3.47 27.72
C ARG A 7 14.61 3.32 26.84
N ALA A 8 15.78 3.43 27.44
CA ALA A 8 17.04 3.20 26.75
C ALA A 8 16.99 1.81 26.08
N GLY A 9 17.09 1.77 24.75
CA GLY A 9 17.04 0.53 23.96
C GLY A 9 15.67 0.13 23.39
N ALA A 10 14.62 0.93 23.55
CA ALA A 10 13.34 0.68 22.86
C ALA A 10 13.43 1.12 21.39
N GLU A 11 13.12 0.19 20.48
CA GLU A 11 12.96 0.45 19.05
C GLU A 11 11.76 1.40 18.83
N ASP A 12 11.88 2.37 17.93
CA ASP A 12 10.81 3.31 17.60
C ASP A 12 9.63 2.59 16.91
N VAL A 13 9.94 1.57 16.11
CA VAL A 13 8.94 0.72 15.46
C VAL A 13 9.25 -0.75 15.75
N ALA A 14 8.30 -1.41 16.39
CA ALA A 14 8.29 -2.85 16.63
C ALA A 14 6.84 -3.34 16.68
N LEU A 15 6.59 -4.59 16.29
CA LEU A 15 5.28 -5.20 16.48
C LEU A 15 4.97 -5.28 17.97
N SER A 16 3.80 -4.76 18.34
CA SER A 16 3.28 -4.82 19.71
C SER A 16 3.04 -6.27 20.13
N LYS A 17 3.22 -6.55 21.42
CA LYS A 17 2.80 -7.83 22.02
C LYS A 17 1.29 -7.98 22.09
N ASP A 18 0.57 -6.86 22.06
CA ASP A 18 -0.90 -6.79 22.07
C ASP A 18 -1.48 -6.73 20.65
N ALA A 19 -0.65 -6.96 19.63
CA ALA A 19 -1.05 -6.95 18.23
C ALA A 19 -2.10 -8.04 17.97
N SER A 20 -3.23 -7.64 17.37
CA SER A 20 -4.29 -8.54 16.95
C SER A 20 -4.18 -8.78 15.45
N ILE A 21 -3.81 -9.99 15.06
CA ILE A 21 -3.49 -10.35 13.68
C ILE A 21 -4.68 -11.06 13.02
N ALA A 22 -5.10 -10.58 11.85
CA ALA A 22 -6.12 -11.19 11.02
C ALA A 22 -5.65 -11.36 9.57
N TRP A 23 -5.77 -12.58 9.06
CA TRP A 23 -5.54 -12.87 7.64
C TRP A 23 -6.86 -12.75 6.86
N HIS A 24 -6.78 -12.13 5.69
CA HIS A 24 -7.88 -11.95 4.78
C HIS A 24 -7.50 -12.44 3.40
N GLU A 25 -8.11 -13.54 2.99
CA GLU A 25 -7.97 -14.04 1.62
C GLU A 25 -8.81 -13.17 0.69
N LEU A 26 -8.25 -12.72 -0.43
CA LEU A 26 -9.04 -12.20 -1.54
C LEU A 26 -9.50 -13.41 -2.36
N GLU A 27 -10.80 -13.55 -2.62
CA GLU A 27 -11.32 -14.68 -3.38
C GLU A 27 -10.59 -14.84 -4.73
N GLY A 28 -10.36 -16.07 -5.22
CA GLY A 28 -9.83 -16.36 -6.56
C GLY A 28 -8.33 -16.72 -6.64
N PRO A 29 -7.83 -17.14 -7.83
CA PRO A 29 -6.45 -17.56 -8.03
C PRO A 29 -5.45 -16.40 -7.91
N GLY A 30 -4.27 -16.66 -7.34
CA GLY A 30 -3.18 -15.68 -7.21
C GLY A 30 -3.33 -14.69 -6.04
N GLY A 31 -4.44 -14.73 -5.29
CA GLY A 31 -4.65 -13.93 -4.10
C GLY A 31 -3.82 -14.45 -2.93
N LEU A 32 -2.59 -13.95 -2.78
CA LEU A 32 -1.91 -14.04 -1.49
C LEU A 32 -2.77 -13.33 -0.43
N PRO A 33 -2.77 -13.81 0.82
CA PRO A 33 -3.59 -13.22 1.86
C PRO A 33 -3.09 -11.82 2.20
N MET A 34 -4.03 -10.90 2.44
CA MET A 34 -3.75 -9.64 3.11
C MET A 34 -3.68 -9.87 4.61
N LEU A 35 -2.76 -9.19 5.27
CA LEU A 35 -2.61 -9.17 6.72
C LEU A 35 -3.11 -7.85 7.28
N VAL A 36 -4.06 -7.90 8.21
CA VAL A 36 -4.51 -6.73 8.98
C VAL A 36 -4.09 -6.94 10.43
N ILE A 37 -3.37 -5.97 10.98
CA ILE A 37 -2.90 -5.99 12.36
C ILE A 37 -3.47 -4.77 13.09
N ASP A 38 -4.33 -5.00 14.07
CA ASP A 38 -4.78 -3.96 15.00
C ASP A 38 -3.80 -3.86 16.19
N ASN A 39 -3.65 -2.65 16.73
CA ASN A 39 -2.64 -2.33 17.75
C ASN A 39 -1.21 -2.72 17.30
N ALA A 40 -0.88 -2.44 16.05
CA ALA A 40 0.28 -3.00 15.38
C ALA A 40 1.61 -2.59 16.01
N LEU A 41 1.82 -1.30 16.29
CA LEU A 41 3.07 -0.76 16.85
C LEU A 41 3.01 -0.67 18.38
N GLU A 42 4.14 -0.87 19.03
CA GLU A 42 4.27 -0.74 20.49
C GLU A 42 4.05 0.70 20.99
N ASP A 43 4.58 1.70 20.27
CA ASP A 43 4.41 3.12 20.59
C ASP A 43 3.99 3.94 19.35
N PRO A 44 2.73 3.82 18.89
CA PRO A 44 2.26 4.50 17.69
C PRO A 44 2.20 6.03 17.85
N HIS A 45 2.13 6.53 19.08
CA HIS A 45 2.10 7.97 19.35
C HIS A 45 3.46 8.60 19.11
N ARG A 46 4.55 7.97 19.59
CA ARG A 46 5.90 8.41 19.28
C ARG A 46 6.19 8.39 17.78
N VAL A 47 5.75 7.34 17.07
CA VAL A 47 5.91 7.26 15.60
C VAL A 47 5.17 8.40 14.90
N ARG A 48 3.94 8.71 15.34
CA ARG A 48 3.17 9.86 14.86
C ARG A 48 3.86 11.20 15.14
N GLU A 49 4.43 11.38 16.33
CA GLU A 49 5.17 12.59 16.69
C GLU A 49 6.43 12.76 15.82
N CYS A 50 7.20 11.70 15.62
CA CYS A 50 8.34 11.67 14.71
C CYS A 50 7.95 12.03 13.27
N ALA A 51 6.82 11.47 12.81
CA ALA A 51 6.28 11.78 11.48
C ALA A 51 5.99 13.27 11.34
N TRP A 52 5.26 13.89 12.27
CA TRP A 52 4.96 15.33 12.20
C TRP A 52 6.16 16.24 12.43
N ALA A 53 7.21 15.75 13.09
CA ALA A 53 8.47 16.48 13.22
C ALA A 53 9.31 16.46 11.93
N SER A 54 9.03 15.51 11.02
CA SER A 54 9.73 15.33 9.75
C SER A 54 9.42 16.46 8.76
N ARG A 55 10.30 16.65 7.78
CA ARG A 55 10.10 17.65 6.70
C ARG A 55 9.44 16.95 5.52
N PHE A 56 8.18 17.29 5.27
CA PHE A 56 7.43 16.79 4.13
C PHE A 56 7.76 17.57 2.87
N HIS A 57 7.75 16.88 1.74
CA HIS A 57 7.85 17.47 0.41
C HIS A 57 6.72 16.95 -0.48
N THR A 58 6.46 17.67 -1.55
CA THR A 58 5.65 17.12 -2.64
C THR A 58 6.44 16.00 -3.34
N PRO A 59 5.78 14.92 -3.76
CA PRO A 59 6.39 13.85 -4.52
C PRO A 59 7.11 14.37 -5.77
N GLY A 60 8.35 13.94 -5.96
CA GLY A 60 9.09 14.13 -7.22
C GLY A 60 8.56 13.24 -8.36
N PRO A 61 9.12 13.34 -9.58
CA PRO A 61 8.66 12.57 -10.75
C PRO A 61 8.67 11.03 -10.59
N ASN A 62 9.41 10.52 -9.61
CA ASN A 62 9.57 9.09 -9.31
C ASN A 62 8.95 8.69 -7.96
N GLU A 63 8.18 9.58 -7.34
CA GLU A 63 7.49 9.35 -6.07
C GLU A 63 5.99 9.39 -6.30
N TYR A 64 5.28 8.46 -5.67
CA TYR A 64 4.05 7.91 -6.23
C TYR A 64 2.85 7.97 -5.28
N TYR A 65 2.87 8.90 -4.33
CA TYR A 65 1.82 9.05 -3.32
C TYR A 65 0.91 10.27 -3.59
N PRO A 66 -0.42 10.18 -3.43
CA PRO A 66 -1.36 11.29 -3.65
C PRO A 66 -1.40 12.25 -2.44
N GLY A 67 -0.27 12.87 -2.14
CA GLY A 67 -0.12 13.77 -1.01
C GLY A 67 1.32 14.22 -0.83
N TRP A 68 1.76 14.40 0.42
CA TRP A 68 3.16 14.70 0.76
C TRP A 68 3.84 13.49 1.36
N GLN A 69 5.16 13.45 1.23
CA GLN A 69 5.99 12.40 1.80
C GLN A 69 7.18 12.97 2.56
N ALA A 70 7.68 12.18 3.50
CA ALA A 70 8.98 12.35 4.12
C ALA A 70 9.63 10.98 4.26
N THR A 71 10.95 10.89 4.06
CA THR A 71 11.69 9.67 4.39
C THR A 71 11.51 9.36 5.87
N ALA A 72 11.14 8.12 6.20
CA ALA A 72 11.13 7.67 7.59
C ALA A 72 12.50 7.07 7.94
N GLN A 73 12.98 7.41 9.13
CA GLN A 73 14.22 6.86 9.70
C GLN A 73 13.92 6.49 11.15
N MET A 74 13.49 5.26 11.35
CA MET A 74 13.02 4.77 12.64
C MET A 74 13.93 3.64 13.11
N SER A 75 14.24 3.56 14.41
CA SER A 75 14.91 2.37 14.94
C SER A 75 13.94 1.18 14.96
N GLY A 76 14.42 -0.03 14.64
CA GLY A 76 13.61 -1.26 14.60
C GLY A 76 12.95 -1.59 13.26
N GLU A 77 13.07 -0.74 12.23
CA GLU A 77 12.46 -0.98 10.91
C GLU A 77 12.85 -2.32 10.30
N LYS A 78 14.14 -2.67 10.38
CA LYS A 78 14.64 -3.95 9.89
C LYS A 78 13.98 -5.12 10.62
N ARG A 79 13.82 -5.03 11.93
CA ARG A 79 13.16 -6.07 12.71
C ARG A 79 11.67 -6.18 12.37
N LEU A 80 10.98 -5.05 12.24
CA LEU A 80 9.58 -5.01 11.84
C LEU A 80 9.34 -5.72 10.50
N ILE A 81 10.11 -5.39 9.45
CA ILE A 81 9.94 -6.05 8.14
C ILE A 81 10.33 -7.52 8.15
N GLN A 82 11.27 -7.92 9.01
CA GLN A 82 11.66 -9.32 9.19
C GLN A 82 10.53 -10.12 9.84
N ASP A 83 9.93 -9.58 10.89
CA ASP A 83 8.80 -10.20 11.58
C ASP A 83 7.59 -10.31 10.63
N LEU A 84 7.26 -9.25 9.89
CA LEU A 84 6.20 -9.26 8.89
C LEU A 84 6.49 -10.24 7.73
N GLY A 85 7.70 -10.21 7.18
CA GLY A 85 8.13 -11.13 6.12
C GLY A 85 8.01 -12.59 6.59
N LYS A 86 8.44 -12.87 7.82
CA LYS A 86 8.30 -14.19 8.46
C LYS A 86 6.83 -14.62 8.56
N LEU A 87 5.91 -13.75 8.97
CA LEU A 87 4.48 -14.07 9.03
C LEU A 87 3.93 -14.53 7.66
N PHE A 88 4.30 -13.84 6.58
CA PHE A 88 3.92 -14.23 5.22
C PHE A 88 4.56 -15.55 4.78
N LEU A 89 5.87 -15.73 5.03
CA LEU A 89 6.57 -16.96 4.67
C LEU A 89 6.02 -18.17 5.44
N ASP A 90 5.78 -18.04 6.75
CA ASP A 90 5.21 -19.11 7.59
C ASP A 90 3.77 -19.45 7.17
N ARG A 91 3.01 -18.47 6.71
CA ARG A 91 1.66 -18.66 6.16
C ARG A 91 1.68 -19.48 4.87
N LEU A 92 2.65 -19.21 3.99
CA LEU A 92 2.79 -19.92 2.72
C LEU A 92 3.46 -21.29 2.86
N TRP A 93 4.43 -21.39 3.77
CA TRP A 93 5.26 -22.58 3.98
C TRP A 93 5.35 -22.98 5.45
N SER A 94 4.24 -23.51 5.95
CA SER A 94 4.14 -24.04 7.33
C SER A 94 5.16 -25.15 7.67
N ARG A 95 5.80 -25.77 6.67
CA ARG A 95 6.78 -26.87 6.83
C ARG A 95 8.23 -26.43 6.64
N GLY A 96 8.48 -25.12 6.56
CA GLY A 96 9.80 -24.54 6.31
C GLY A 96 9.93 -23.94 4.92
N TRP A 97 10.68 -22.84 4.83
CA TRP A 97 10.78 -22.03 3.63
C TRP A 97 11.68 -22.69 2.58
N PRO A 98 11.29 -22.72 1.30
CA PRO A 98 12.17 -23.20 0.24
C PRO A 98 13.41 -22.29 0.12
N PRO A 99 14.62 -22.86 -0.06
CA PRO A 99 15.77 -22.05 -0.48
C PRO A 99 15.48 -21.34 -1.81
N PRO A 100 15.96 -20.10 -2.02
CA PRO A 100 16.87 -19.32 -1.17
C PRO A 100 16.16 -18.31 -0.25
N LEU A 101 14.86 -18.46 0.05
CA LEU A 101 14.09 -17.45 0.77
C LEU A 101 14.67 -17.17 2.16
N THR A 102 14.98 -15.89 2.43
CA THR A 102 15.48 -15.44 3.73
C THR A 102 14.95 -14.04 4.04
N VAL A 103 14.72 -13.79 5.34
CA VAL A 103 14.38 -12.45 5.83
C VAL A 103 15.60 -11.69 6.36
N ALA A 104 16.74 -12.36 6.55
CA ALA A 104 17.93 -11.78 7.20
C ALA A 104 18.50 -10.56 6.43
N ASP A 105 18.36 -10.61 5.11
CA ASP A 105 18.92 -9.65 4.16
C ASP A 105 17.93 -8.57 3.72
N LEU A 106 16.72 -8.56 4.29
CA LEU A 106 15.73 -7.52 4.00
C LEU A 106 16.25 -6.15 4.46
N VAL A 107 16.14 -5.18 3.55
CA VAL A 107 16.49 -3.78 3.78
C VAL A 107 15.20 -2.97 3.83
N PRO A 108 14.95 -2.20 4.91
CA PRO A 108 13.76 -1.39 5.01
C PRO A 108 13.77 -0.24 4.02
N HIS A 109 12.61 0.01 3.42
CA HIS A 109 12.32 1.25 2.71
C HIS A 109 10.99 1.78 3.24
N SER A 110 11.06 2.87 4.00
CA SER A 110 9.89 3.44 4.66
C SER A 110 9.73 4.93 4.41
N THR A 111 8.48 5.37 4.38
CA THR A 111 8.09 6.77 4.23
C THR A 111 6.97 7.11 5.19
N PHE A 112 6.98 8.33 5.71
CA PHE A 112 5.78 8.95 6.23
C PHE A 112 5.05 9.60 5.07
N SER A 113 3.73 9.43 5.02
CA SER A 113 2.91 10.00 3.95
C SER A 113 1.66 10.66 4.52
N VAL A 114 1.30 11.83 4.00
CA VAL A 114 0.08 12.55 4.35
C VAL A 114 -0.75 12.72 3.10
N PHE A 115 -1.96 12.13 3.07
CA PHE A 115 -2.87 12.32 1.94
C PHE A 115 -3.36 13.76 1.87
N GLY A 116 -3.52 14.30 0.66
CA GLY A 116 -4.14 15.61 0.48
C GLY A 116 -4.34 16.02 -0.96
N MET A 117 -4.58 15.07 -1.85
CA MET A 117 -4.86 15.34 -3.26
C MET A 117 -6.37 15.50 -3.49
N ASP A 118 -6.74 16.57 -4.20
CA ASP A 118 -8.11 16.76 -4.66
C ASP A 118 -8.45 15.81 -5.81
N HIS A 119 -9.67 15.28 -5.80
CA HIS A 119 -10.17 14.35 -6.81
C HIS A 119 -10.20 14.97 -8.22
N GLU A 120 -10.68 16.20 -8.39
CA GLU A 120 -10.73 16.83 -9.71
C GLU A 120 -9.34 17.18 -10.22
N VAL A 121 -8.43 17.55 -9.33
CA VAL A 121 -7.02 17.74 -9.71
C VAL A 121 -6.36 16.41 -10.10
N ALA A 122 -6.56 15.36 -9.30
CA ALA A 122 -6.06 14.02 -9.60
C ALA A 122 -6.55 13.55 -10.97
N ARG A 123 -7.86 13.70 -11.26
CA ARG A 123 -8.45 13.34 -12.55
C ARG A 123 -7.85 14.15 -13.70
N ARG A 124 -7.75 15.48 -13.56
CA ARG A 124 -7.17 16.35 -14.59
C ARG A 124 -5.72 16.00 -14.90
N ASN A 125 -4.97 15.54 -13.91
CA ASN A 125 -3.58 15.13 -14.05
C ASN A 125 -3.43 13.64 -14.45
N GLY A 126 -4.53 12.95 -14.78
CA GLY A 126 -4.50 11.56 -15.21
C GLY A 126 -4.00 10.58 -14.14
N TYR A 127 -4.31 10.85 -12.86
CA TYR A 127 -3.95 9.98 -11.76
C TYR A 127 -4.60 8.59 -11.89
N ILE A 128 -3.81 7.53 -11.68
CA ILE A 128 -4.27 6.14 -11.72
C ILE A 128 -4.65 5.71 -10.29
N ASP A 129 -5.94 5.70 -9.98
CA ASP A 129 -6.37 5.39 -8.60
C ASP A 129 -6.28 3.90 -8.28
N GLN A 130 -6.86 3.02 -9.08
CA GLN A 130 -6.67 1.57 -8.96
C GLN A 130 -5.36 1.15 -9.60
N HIS A 131 -4.42 0.69 -8.79
CA HIS A 131 -3.06 0.37 -9.24
C HIS A 131 -2.48 -0.85 -8.51
N VAL A 132 -1.28 -1.22 -8.92
CA VAL A 132 -0.41 -2.18 -8.24
C VAL A 132 0.94 -1.53 -8.02
N ASP A 133 1.59 -1.88 -6.92
CA ASP A 133 2.99 -1.54 -6.65
C ASP A 133 3.86 -2.68 -7.20
N THR A 134 5.03 -2.40 -7.78
CA THR A 134 5.88 -3.49 -8.32
C THR A 134 7.33 -3.47 -7.92
N PHE A 135 7.73 -2.56 -7.04
CA PHE A 135 9.12 -2.44 -6.60
C PHE A 135 9.46 -3.30 -5.37
N SER A 136 8.47 -3.90 -4.72
CA SER A 136 8.65 -4.69 -3.50
C SER A 136 7.72 -5.92 -3.49
N TRP A 137 7.87 -6.80 -2.50
CA TRP A 137 7.04 -7.99 -2.35
C TRP A 137 5.75 -7.66 -1.59
N ILE A 138 5.87 -6.97 -0.45
CA ILE A 138 4.75 -6.58 0.40
C ILE A 138 4.78 -5.07 0.60
N ALA A 139 3.65 -4.40 0.34
CA ALA A 139 3.41 -3.05 0.79
C ALA A 139 2.74 -3.10 2.18
N VAL A 140 3.19 -2.24 3.09
CA VAL A 140 2.68 -2.12 4.44
C VAL A 140 2.24 -0.68 4.67
N VAL A 141 0.99 -0.48 5.07
CA VAL A 141 0.43 0.84 5.40
C VAL A 141 0.01 0.82 6.87
N THR A 142 0.64 1.64 7.70
CA THR A 142 0.24 1.83 9.10
C THR A 142 -0.44 3.17 9.27
N TYR A 143 -1.68 3.17 9.76
CA TYR A 143 -2.45 4.40 9.95
C TYR A 143 -2.07 5.07 11.29
N LEU A 144 -1.60 6.32 11.21
CA LEU A 144 -1.14 7.13 12.35
C LEU A 144 -2.03 8.34 12.64
N PHE A 145 -3.28 8.31 12.15
CA PHE A 145 -4.25 9.37 12.34
C PHE A 145 -5.49 8.85 13.05
N GLU A 146 -6.21 9.77 13.69
CA GLU A 146 -7.51 9.47 14.29
C GLU A 146 -8.57 9.46 13.20
N HIS A 147 -9.30 8.33 13.12
CA HIS A 147 -10.49 8.20 12.30
C HIS A 147 -11.65 7.77 13.20
N ASP A 148 -12.69 8.59 13.22
CA ASP A 148 -14.00 8.18 13.74
C ASP A 148 -14.80 7.63 12.56
N GLU A 149 -15.07 6.31 12.57
CA GLU A 149 -15.88 5.64 11.55
C GLU A 149 -17.32 6.21 11.50
N ARG A 150 -17.77 6.91 12.55
CA ARG A 150 -19.08 7.59 12.59
C ARG A 150 -19.09 8.94 11.87
N ALA A 151 -17.94 9.45 11.44
CA ALA A 151 -17.83 10.74 10.78
C ALA A 151 -18.46 10.79 9.38
N GLY A 152 -18.90 9.64 8.84
CA GLY A 152 -19.58 9.57 7.54
C GLY A 152 -18.66 9.72 6.32
N TYR A 153 -17.35 9.59 6.51
CA TYR A 153 -16.35 9.57 5.44
C TYR A 153 -15.61 8.25 5.44
N ASP A 154 -15.38 7.69 4.25
CA ASP A 154 -14.59 6.48 4.09
C ASP A 154 -13.12 6.83 4.04
N ARG A 155 -12.32 6.18 4.88
CA ARG A 155 -10.87 6.36 4.94
C ARG A 155 -10.19 5.02 5.16
N GLY A 156 -9.19 4.68 4.36
CA GLY A 156 -8.52 3.38 4.48
C GLY A 156 -7.79 2.94 3.23
N THR A 157 -7.80 1.64 2.99
CA THR A 157 -7.22 1.00 1.80
C THR A 157 -8.27 0.08 1.19
N ALA A 158 -8.55 0.27 -0.10
CA ALA A 158 -9.47 -0.56 -0.86
C ALA A 158 -8.73 -1.49 -1.81
N PHE A 159 -9.31 -2.66 -2.04
CA PHE A 159 -8.83 -3.70 -2.94
C PHE A 159 -9.89 -3.99 -3.99
N TRP A 160 -9.45 -4.20 -5.22
CA TRP A 160 -10.32 -4.12 -6.38
C TRP A 160 -10.19 -5.32 -7.31
N LYS A 161 -11.23 -5.53 -8.10
CA LYS A 161 -11.27 -6.45 -9.22
C LYS A 161 -11.57 -5.66 -10.49
N HIS A 162 -10.77 -5.88 -11.52
CA HIS A 162 -10.99 -5.33 -12.85
C HIS A 162 -12.06 -6.15 -13.59
N ARG A 163 -13.30 -5.65 -13.64
CA ARG A 163 -14.49 -6.33 -14.16
C ARG A 163 -14.33 -6.88 -15.58
N PRO A 164 -13.78 -6.15 -16.58
CA PRO A 164 -13.63 -6.67 -17.95
C PRO A 164 -12.75 -7.92 -18.05
N THR A 165 -11.79 -8.04 -17.13
CA THR A 165 -10.78 -9.10 -17.18
C THR A 165 -10.94 -10.16 -16.10
N ASP A 166 -11.70 -9.87 -15.04
CA ASP A 166 -11.76 -10.64 -13.78
C ASP A 166 -10.45 -10.67 -12.97
N LEU A 167 -9.46 -9.85 -13.33
CA LEU A 167 -8.20 -9.76 -12.61
C LEU A 167 -8.36 -9.02 -11.27
N LYS A 168 -7.67 -9.54 -10.26
CA LYS A 168 -7.57 -8.97 -8.90
C LYS A 168 -6.13 -8.59 -8.58
N THR A 169 -5.23 -9.16 -9.36
CA THR A 169 -3.80 -9.00 -9.26
C THR A 169 -3.22 -8.71 -10.63
N PHE A 170 -2.14 -7.95 -10.66
CA PHE A 170 -1.39 -7.65 -11.86
C PHE A 170 0.09 -7.54 -11.56
N PHE A 171 0.91 -8.16 -12.40
CA PHE A 171 2.36 -8.09 -12.27
C PHE A 171 2.93 -7.15 -13.34
N LEU A 172 3.57 -6.05 -12.91
CA LEU A 172 4.34 -5.15 -13.77
C LEU A 172 5.80 -5.64 -13.80
N GLY A 173 6.15 -6.38 -14.84
CA GLY A 173 7.48 -6.92 -15.05
C GLY A 173 7.51 -7.79 -16.30
N ASP A 174 8.66 -8.40 -16.60
CA ASP A 174 8.72 -9.38 -17.68
C ASP A 174 8.10 -10.73 -17.26
N LEU A 175 7.78 -11.56 -18.27
CA LEU A 175 7.14 -12.86 -18.06
C LEU A 175 8.05 -13.87 -17.32
N LEU A 176 9.37 -13.76 -17.46
CA LEU A 176 10.32 -14.66 -16.81
C LEU A 176 10.29 -14.41 -15.29
N GLN A 177 10.26 -13.15 -14.90
CA GLN A 177 10.18 -12.76 -13.50
C GLN A 177 8.82 -13.10 -12.88
N ALA A 178 7.74 -12.87 -13.62
CA ALA A 178 6.41 -13.35 -13.23
C ALA A 178 6.45 -14.85 -12.94
N ALA A 179 7.05 -15.65 -13.83
CA ALA A 179 7.14 -17.11 -13.69
C ALA A 179 8.01 -17.52 -12.50
N GLN A 180 9.11 -16.80 -12.25
CA GLN A 180 9.95 -17.01 -11.07
C GLN A 180 9.18 -16.75 -9.78
N ILE A 181 8.40 -15.68 -9.69
CA ILE A 181 7.60 -15.37 -8.50
C ILE A 181 6.48 -16.40 -8.33
N GLU A 182 5.78 -16.78 -9.40
CA GLU A 182 4.80 -17.87 -9.32
C GLU A 182 5.41 -19.16 -8.79
N GLN A 183 6.56 -19.56 -9.34
CA GLN A 183 7.25 -20.78 -8.93
C GLN A 183 7.74 -20.68 -7.48
N LEU A 184 8.36 -19.55 -7.12
CA LEU A 184 8.93 -19.33 -5.79
C LEU A 184 7.86 -19.28 -4.71
N PHE A 185 6.69 -18.68 -5.00
CA PHE A 185 5.60 -18.48 -4.04
C PHE A 185 4.45 -19.47 -4.17
N GLY A 186 4.50 -20.40 -5.12
CA GLY A 186 3.42 -21.36 -5.38
C GLY A 186 2.12 -20.68 -5.84
N LEU A 187 2.23 -19.59 -6.60
CA LEU A 187 1.11 -18.75 -7.03
C LEU A 187 0.68 -19.05 -8.46
N ASN A 188 -0.46 -18.48 -8.86
CA ASN A 188 -1.02 -18.59 -10.22
C ASN A 188 -1.70 -17.27 -10.63
N PHE A 189 -0.95 -16.37 -11.26
CA PHE A 189 -1.38 -15.10 -11.82
C PHE A 189 -1.08 -14.93 -13.33
N ILE A 190 -0.14 -15.68 -13.94
CA ILE A 190 0.18 -15.69 -15.38
C ILE A 190 -0.99 -16.22 -16.20
N ASP A 191 -1.58 -17.37 -15.85
CA ASP A 191 -2.71 -17.91 -16.62
C ASP A 191 -3.94 -16.99 -16.58
N PRO A 192 -4.35 -16.44 -15.41
CA PRO A 192 -5.35 -15.37 -15.34
C PRO A 192 -5.00 -14.18 -16.24
N PHE A 193 -3.76 -13.71 -16.20
CA PHE A 193 -3.31 -12.58 -17.03
C PHE A 193 -3.37 -12.91 -18.54
N ARG A 194 -2.96 -14.11 -18.95
CA ARG A 194 -3.04 -14.57 -20.34
C ARG A 194 -4.49 -14.56 -20.83
N LYS A 195 -5.42 -15.07 -20.01
CA LYS A 195 -6.87 -15.02 -20.30
C LYS A 195 -7.38 -13.60 -20.40
N ALA A 196 -6.93 -12.70 -19.52
CA ALA A 196 -7.27 -11.29 -19.56
C ALA A 196 -6.80 -10.60 -20.85
N SER A 197 -5.56 -10.85 -21.27
CA SER A 197 -5.01 -10.28 -22.51
C SER A 197 -5.83 -10.69 -23.74
N VAL A 198 -6.26 -11.95 -23.81
CA VAL A 198 -7.14 -12.43 -24.88
C VAL A 198 -8.50 -11.73 -24.84
N ARG A 199 -9.09 -11.51 -23.65
CA ARG A 199 -10.36 -10.77 -23.51
C ARG A 199 -10.25 -9.32 -23.98
N LEU A 200 -9.13 -8.68 -23.67
CA LEU A 200 -8.82 -7.30 -24.06
C LEU A 200 -8.41 -7.17 -25.53
N ARG A 201 -8.09 -8.28 -26.20
CA ARG A 201 -7.48 -8.28 -27.55
C ARG A 201 -6.18 -7.45 -27.60
N ALA A 202 -5.47 -7.38 -26.49
CA ALA A 202 -4.22 -6.65 -26.40
C ALA A 202 -3.11 -7.38 -27.18
N ALA A 203 -2.33 -6.65 -27.98
CA ALA A 203 -1.22 -7.20 -28.74
C ALA A 203 0.05 -7.40 -27.88
N SER A 204 0.08 -6.85 -26.66
CA SER A 204 1.22 -6.98 -25.74
C SER A 204 0.80 -6.84 -24.26
N MET A 205 1.71 -7.24 -23.36
CA MET A 205 1.61 -6.99 -21.92
C MET A 205 1.39 -5.51 -21.59
N ALA A 206 2.18 -4.65 -22.22
CA ALA A 206 2.14 -3.20 -22.00
C ALA A 206 0.80 -2.60 -22.46
N GLU A 207 0.26 -3.11 -23.57
CA GLU A 207 -1.07 -2.69 -24.04
C GLU A 207 -2.17 -3.18 -23.11
N ALA A 208 -2.14 -4.45 -22.66
CA ALA A 208 -3.10 -4.96 -21.69
C ALA A 208 -3.07 -4.16 -20.39
N GLN A 209 -1.87 -3.86 -19.89
CA GLN A 209 -1.66 -3.00 -18.73
C GLN A 209 -2.29 -1.63 -18.93
N LYS A 210 -2.00 -0.97 -20.06
CA LYS A 210 -2.56 0.33 -20.39
C LYS A 210 -4.10 0.29 -20.39
N GLN A 211 -4.69 -0.71 -21.05
CA GLN A 211 -6.15 -0.86 -21.11
C GLN A 211 -6.79 -1.16 -19.74
N ILE A 212 -6.07 -1.80 -18.82
CA ILE A 212 -6.55 -2.10 -17.47
C ILE A 212 -6.46 -0.87 -16.56
N LEU A 213 -5.31 -0.18 -16.56
CA LEU A 213 -5.03 0.92 -15.65
C LEU A 213 -5.62 2.26 -16.12
N GLU A 214 -5.67 2.48 -17.43
CA GLU A 214 -6.21 3.70 -18.02
C GLU A 214 -7.64 3.47 -18.48
N ASN A 215 -8.60 4.10 -17.80
CA ASN A 215 -9.98 4.21 -18.28
C ASN A 215 -10.39 5.68 -18.36
N PRO A 216 -10.16 6.35 -19.51
CA PRO A 216 -10.52 7.75 -19.69
C PRO A 216 -12.04 8.00 -19.66
N ALA A 217 -12.86 6.94 -19.77
CA ALA A 217 -14.31 7.02 -19.69
C ALA A 217 -14.85 6.83 -18.25
N SER A 218 -13.98 6.55 -17.26
CA SER A 218 -14.43 6.43 -15.87
C SER A 218 -14.93 7.78 -15.35
N THR A 219 -16.18 7.80 -14.88
CA THR A 219 -16.77 8.94 -14.17
C THR A 219 -16.65 8.83 -12.66
N ARG A 220 -16.09 7.71 -12.17
CA ARG A 220 -15.95 7.39 -10.75
C ARG A 220 -15.19 8.50 -10.02
N ARG A 221 -15.63 8.81 -8.81
CA ARG A 221 -14.84 9.63 -7.88
C ARG A 221 -13.58 8.85 -7.44
N LEU A 222 -12.40 9.39 -7.72
CA LEU A 222 -11.12 8.87 -7.24
C LEU A 222 -11.06 8.96 -5.71
N PHE A 223 -10.21 8.12 -5.11
CA PHE A 223 -10.02 8.02 -3.66
C PHE A 223 -11.28 7.65 -2.89
N SER A 224 -12.24 7.00 -3.54
CA SER A 224 -13.53 6.59 -2.97
C SER A 224 -13.79 5.09 -3.16
N LEU A 225 -14.83 4.58 -2.49
CA LEU A 225 -15.33 3.22 -2.63
C LEU A 225 -16.31 3.02 -3.79
N GLU A 226 -16.55 4.07 -4.60
CA GLU A 226 -17.47 3.95 -5.73
C GLU A 226 -17.02 2.83 -6.69
N GLU A 227 -17.96 2.06 -7.20
CA GLU A 227 -17.70 1.06 -8.23
C GLU A 227 -18.17 1.57 -9.59
N ASP A 228 -17.60 1.06 -10.68
CA ASP A 228 -18.01 1.40 -12.04
C ASP A 228 -17.91 0.18 -12.97
N ASN A 229 -18.16 0.33 -14.27
CA ASN A 229 -18.10 -0.79 -15.21
C ASN A 229 -16.70 -1.42 -15.35
N HIS A 230 -15.63 -0.78 -14.87
CA HIS A 230 -14.27 -1.29 -14.88
C HIS A 230 -13.85 -1.90 -13.55
N TRP A 231 -14.30 -1.37 -12.42
CA TRP A 231 -13.82 -1.74 -11.10
C TRP A 231 -14.94 -2.17 -10.16
N SER A 232 -14.79 -3.35 -9.57
CA SER A 232 -15.59 -3.81 -8.43
C SER A 232 -14.78 -3.85 -7.16
N LEU A 233 -15.36 -3.40 -6.05
CA LEU A 233 -14.76 -3.47 -4.72
C LEU A 233 -14.71 -4.93 -4.26
N LEU A 234 -13.52 -5.43 -3.91
CA LEU A 234 -13.36 -6.74 -3.30
C LEU A 234 -13.37 -6.65 -1.78
N LYS A 235 -12.62 -5.68 -1.26
CA LYS A 235 -12.48 -5.48 0.17
C LYS A 235 -12.09 -4.05 0.47
N PHE A 236 -12.65 -3.53 1.55
CA PHE A 236 -12.21 -2.29 2.16
C PHE A 236 -11.69 -2.59 3.57
N VAL A 237 -10.51 -2.06 3.88
CA VAL A 237 -9.98 -2.04 5.24
C VAL A 237 -10.09 -0.61 5.76
N PRO A 238 -11.04 -0.33 6.66
CA PRO A 238 -11.18 1.02 7.21
C PRO A 238 -9.95 1.36 8.05
N ALA A 239 -9.54 2.63 7.97
CA ALA A 239 -8.45 3.16 8.74
C ALA A 239 -8.81 3.19 10.22
N ARG A 240 -7.85 2.84 11.06
CA ARG A 240 -7.95 2.98 12.51
C ARG A 240 -6.58 3.35 13.03
N PHE A 241 -6.50 4.24 14.01
CA PHE A 241 -5.21 4.57 14.61
C PHE A 241 -4.50 3.30 15.09
N ASN A 242 -3.23 3.15 14.71
CA ASN A 242 -2.40 1.96 14.97
C ASN A 242 -2.91 0.65 14.34
N ARG A 243 -3.69 0.74 13.24
CA ARG A 243 -3.94 -0.40 12.35
C ARG A 243 -2.91 -0.42 11.24
N MET A 244 -2.37 -1.60 10.98
CA MET A 244 -1.46 -1.88 9.88
C MET A 244 -2.14 -2.81 8.88
N VAL A 245 -1.97 -2.53 7.60
CA VAL A 245 -2.44 -3.35 6.49
C VAL A 245 -1.22 -3.72 5.65
N ALA A 246 -0.91 -5.00 5.56
CA ALA A 246 0.18 -5.52 4.75
C ALA A 246 -0.39 -6.41 3.64
N TYR A 247 0.01 -6.15 2.41
CA TYR A 247 -0.53 -6.85 1.25
C TYR A 247 0.51 -7.01 0.14
N PRO A 248 0.40 -8.07 -0.68
CA PRO A 248 1.21 -8.23 -1.87
C PRO A 248 1.02 -7.06 -2.83
N THR A 249 2.13 -6.50 -3.29
CA THR A 249 2.13 -5.25 -4.06
C THR A 249 1.39 -5.38 -5.40
N TRP A 250 1.34 -6.59 -5.96
CA TRP A 250 0.64 -6.92 -7.19
C TRP A 250 -0.89 -7.04 -7.04
N GLN A 251 -1.47 -6.77 -5.88
CA GLN A 251 -2.93 -6.69 -5.73
C GLN A 251 -3.44 -5.33 -6.17
N PHE A 252 -4.54 -5.30 -6.94
CA PHE A 252 -5.16 -4.02 -7.28
C PHE A 252 -5.68 -3.36 -6.01
N HIS A 253 -5.15 -2.18 -5.72
CA HIS A 253 -5.50 -1.43 -4.54
C HIS A 253 -5.60 0.07 -4.85
N SER A 254 -6.18 0.80 -3.91
CA SER A 254 -6.20 2.26 -3.92
C SER A 254 -6.26 2.83 -2.51
N ILE A 255 -5.85 4.08 -2.39
CA ILE A 255 -6.08 4.87 -1.19
C ILE A 255 -7.54 5.32 -1.20
N VAL A 256 -8.19 5.26 -0.04
CA VAL A 256 -9.53 5.83 0.15
C VAL A 256 -9.43 6.92 1.20
N ASP A 257 -9.88 8.11 0.84
CA ASP A 257 -10.11 9.22 1.75
C ASP A 257 -11.12 10.20 1.12
N THR A 258 -12.39 10.07 1.50
CA THR A 258 -13.47 10.94 0.98
C THR A 258 -13.70 12.17 1.83
N SER A 259 -12.83 12.43 2.83
CA SER A 259 -12.95 13.58 3.70
C SER A 259 -12.80 14.90 2.93
N PRO A 260 -13.57 15.94 3.30
CA PRO A 260 -13.45 17.25 2.66
C PRO A 260 -12.11 17.89 3.02
N ILE A 261 -11.44 18.43 2.01
CA ILE A 261 -10.10 19.02 2.12
C ILE A 261 -10.03 20.13 3.17
N GLN A 262 -11.06 20.96 3.30
CA GLN A 262 -11.06 22.08 4.25
C GLN A 262 -11.12 21.66 5.73
N ALA A 263 -11.29 20.36 6.01
CA ALA A 263 -11.36 19.84 7.38
C ALA A 263 -10.01 19.34 7.89
N LEU A 264 -8.93 19.38 7.10
CA LEU A 264 -7.66 18.74 7.45
C LEU A 264 -6.84 19.53 8.48
N SER A 265 -6.31 18.82 9.47
CA SER A 265 -5.40 19.26 10.52
C SER A 265 -4.38 18.15 10.77
N THR A 266 -3.28 18.42 11.49
CA THR A 266 -2.35 17.36 11.94
C THR A 266 -3.02 16.27 12.79
N ARG A 267 -4.21 16.55 13.34
CA ARG A 267 -4.98 15.55 14.09
C ARG A 267 -5.67 14.52 13.18
N ASN A 268 -6.28 14.97 12.11
CA ASN A 268 -7.20 14.16 11.30
C ASN A 268 -6.75 14.00 9.84
N ALA A 269 -5.67 14.64 9.38
CA ALA A 269 -5.05 14.33 8.10
C ALA A 269 -4.64 12.86 8.07
N ARG A 270 -4.87 12.18 6.93
CA ARG A 270 -4.53 10.76 6.77
C ARG A 270 -3.01 10.64 6.68
N LEU A 271 -2.40 10.58 7.85
CA LEU A 271 -0.99 10.33 8.08
C LEU A 271 -0.76 8.82 8.16
N THR A 272 0.14 8.30 7.34
CA THR A 272 0.54 6.90 7.38
C THR A 272 2.05 6.76 7.50
N TYR A 273 2.47 5.66 8.10
CA TYR A 273 3.82 5.15 8.02
C TYR A 273 3.80 3.93 7.10
N ASN A 274 4.40 4.09 5.93
CA ASN A 274 4.42 3.09 4.88
C ASN A 274 5.78 2.41 4.87
N THR A 275 5.80 1.08 4.81
CA THR A 275 7.02 0.30 4.69
C THR A 275 6.88 -0.69 3.54
N PHE A 276 7.93 -0.88 2.77
CA PHE A 276 7.96 -1.81 1.66
C PHE A 276 8.96 -2.92 1.95
N ILE A 277 8.47 -4.16 1.94
CA ILE A 277 9.28 -5.35 2.18
C ILE A 277 9.79 -5.84 0.83
N PRO A 278 11.10 -5.81 0.54
CA PRO A 278 11.62 -6.29 -0.73
C PRO A 278 11.36 -7.79 -0.88
N TYR A 279 11.49 -8.28 -2.11
CA TYR A 279 11.47 -9.72 -2.32
C TYR A 279 12.59 -10.37 -1.51
N PRO A 280 12.32 -11.51 -0.85
CA PRO A 280 13.33 -12.28 -0.14
C PRO A 280 14.28 -13.04 -1.11
N VAL A 281 14.58 -12.43 -2.28
CA VAL A 281 15.50 -12.85 -3.35
C VAL A 281 16.12 -11.61 -4.05
N PRO A 282 17.32 -11.70 -4.68
CA PRO A 282 18.02 -10.56 -5.31
C PRO A 282 17.30 -9.91 -6.52
N ALA A 283 17.56 -8.61 -6.77
CA ALA A 283 16.59 -7.63 -7.27
C ALA A 283 16.53 -7.31 -8.80
N GLY A 284 15.38 -6.73 -9.18
CA GLY A 284 15.17 -5.85 -10.36
C GLY A 284 13.77 -5.99 -10.98
N LEU A 285 12.81 -5.09 -10.71
CA LEU A 285 11.42 -5.20 -11.18
C LEU A 285 11.02 -4.02 -12.08
N GLY A 286 10.09 -4.30 -12.99
CA GLY A 286 9.74 -3.48 -14.15
C GLY A 286 9.16 -2.09 -13.87
N PRO A 287 8.66 -1.41 -14.92
CA PRO A 287 8.20 -0.02 -14.82
C PRO A 287 7.05 0.12 -13.81
N GLN A 288 7.12 1.17 -12.99
CA GLN A 288 6.11 1.52 -12.00
C GLN A 288 4.94 2.27 -12.64
N PRO A 289 3.74 2.28 -12.03
CA PRO A 289 2.67 3.18 -12.44
C PRO A 289 3.14 4.63 -12.31
N LYS A 290 2.67 5.49 -13.22
CA LYS A 290 2.99 6.92 -13.19
C LYS A 290 1.88 7.68 -12.47
N TYR A 291 2.26 8.51 -11.51
CA TYR A 291 1.37 9.43 -10.81
C TYR A 291 1.85 10.86 -11.06
N GLN A 292 0.92 11.79 -11.23
CA GLN A 292 1.24 13.19 -11.48
C GLN A 292 0.88 14.04 -10.27
N GLY A 293 1.84 14.88 -9.82
CA GLY A 293 1.65 15.76 -8.68
C GLY A 293 0.89 17.05 -9.01
N GLY A 294 0.16 17.58 -8.04
CA GLY A 294 -0.50 18.89 -8.11
C GLY A 294 -1.77 18.99 -7.25
N GLY A 295 -2.15 20.22 -6.88
CA GLY A 295 -3.45 20.52 -6.25
C GLY A 295 -3.58 20.12 -4.79
N TYR A 296 -2.47 20.12 -4.05
CA TYR A 296 -2.49 19.73 -2.65
C TYR A 296 -2.98 20.85 -1.72
N ALA A 297 -3.61 20.47 -0.62
CA ALA A 297 -4.14 21.41 0.36
C ALA A 297 -3.14 21.79 1.47
N ALA A 298 -3.09 23.04 1.91
CA ALA A 298 -2.30 23.37 3.10
C ALA A 298 -2.86 22.65 4.34
N ILE A 299 -1.98 22.04 5.15
CA ILE A 299 -2.34 21.45 6.45
C ILE A 299 -1.64 22.27 7.54
N ASP A 300 -2.44 22.87 8.41
CA ASP A 300 -1.93 23.70 9.51
C ASP A 300 -1.04 22.89 10.46
N GLY A 301 0.17 23.40 10.69
CA GLY A 301 1.16 22.77 11.57
C GLY A 301 2.03 21.68 10.91
N MET A 302 1.79 21.34 9.64
CA MET A 302 2.67 20.43 8.89
C MET A 302 3.96 21.15 8.48
N ARG A 303 5.11 20.51 8.69
CA ARG A 303 6.40 21.02 8.22
C ARG A 303 6.61 20.67 6.75
N VAL A 304 6.63 21.67 5.88
CA VAL A 304 6.89 21.53 4.44
C VAL A 304 8.23 22.18 4.11
N GLY A 305 9.07 21.48 3.34
CA GLY A 305 10.41 21.92 2.91
C GLY A 305 10.50 22.11 1.41
#